data_AF-A0A7X7DU80-F1
#
_entry.id   AF-A0A7X7DU80-F1
#
_cell.length_a   1.000
_cell.length_b   1.000
_cell.length_c   1.000
_cell.angle_alpha   90.00
_cell.angle_beta   90.00
_cell.angle_gamma   90.00
#
_symmetry.space_group_name_H-M   'P 1'
#
loop_
_entity.id
_entity.type
_entity.pdbx_description
1 polymer ?
#
loop_
_entity_poly.entity_id
_entity_poly.type
_entity_poly.pdbx_seq_one_letter_code
_entity_poly.pdbx_strand_id
1 'polypeptide(L)'
;RSGGIDRAWRHWIAWVESAGLSCCPVPASLDRGDYCWVEYLTPRLLSHKEDAELFYHRSGVLLCIFYVLGANDFHMENMIAQGSYPVPVDLETLLVHRFQPFVQEDEGTGAAREALRMLVDSVLHIGLLPVWVTDGRGNAEDISGLTGFAPTGTNLPVLEGRSLEAADYRASLCRGFAQAYAFFLQRREELLGAESPLAFFEGLVLRPLLRPTRVYGDLAERLRHPCSLRGGIRYSLELERMAAAYFLHEPGDQLHPLGSCFASEADALGRGDVPIFFAKAEDRALRDAERVLHPCFFQESALERCRRIISGLSEADLQVQTRFIQTALAMRRHSPAAHSDPAPLLDVTEENAVALFPCNSQTVEENATLQLLSEAESVHRSIMEWRLQGDTGDYSWITLQMEPSSRKILLGPINCSFYDGSLGLGVFFAALSRLTRREEIKKHALQVVASWRRTLRDARTPFPVHRLSLGLGNGVAGLVRGLAVMAQYLEDEGLWDDLHLLCSRIHDEQIDDDRQLDVFGGVAGLILALAQVPVSRRPERMIVLADKCGR
;
A
#
# COMPACT_ATOMS: atom_id res chain seq x y z
N ARG A 1 -6.87 22.91 -18.72
CA ARG A 1 -8.08 22.09 -18.52
C ARG A 1 -9.29 22.99 -18.27
N SER A 2 -10.50 22.46 -18.41
CA SER A 2 -11.75 23.14 -18.03
C SER A 2 -11.78 23.50 -16.53
N GLY A 3 -12.56 24.52 -16.17
CA GLY A 3 -12.75 24.97 -14.79
C GLY A 3 -13.91 24.30 -14.05
N GLY A 4 -14.48 23.23 -14.62
CA GLY A 4 -15.65 22.55 -14.07
C GLY A 4 -15.43 22.02 -12.67
N ILE A 5 -14.28 21.37 -12.44
CA ILE A 5 -13.90 20.81 -11.14
C ILE A 5 -13.65 21.90 -10.09
N ASP A 6 -13.06 23.04 -10.45
CA ASP A 6 -12.82 24.15 -9.51
C ASP A 6 -14.14 24.80 -9.07
N ARG A 7 -15.13 24.86 -9.98
CA ARG A 7 -16.48 25.34 -9.66
C ARG A 7 -17.20 24.36 -8.73
N ALA A 8 -17.12 23.06 -9.00
CA ALA A 8 -17.72 22.03 -8.17
C ALA A 8 -17.09 22.03 -6.77
N TRP A 9 -15.77 22.16 -6.68
CA TRP A 9 -15.05 22.32 -5.42
C TRP A 9 -15.51 23.52 -4.61
N ARG A 10 -15.71 24.68 -5.26
CA ARG A 10 -16.24 25.87 -4.58
C ARG A 10 -17.62 25.63 -3.96
N HIS A 11 -18.53 24.98 -4.67
CA HIS A 11 -19.86 24.66 -4.14
C HIS A 11 -19.80 23.61 -3.02
N TRP A 12 -18.93 22.61 -3.17
CA TRP A 12 -18.70 21.60 -2.14
C TRP A 12 -18.18 22.22 -0.85
N ILE A 13 -17.14 23.07 -0.92
CA ILE A 13 -16.60 23.74 0.26
C ILE A 13 -17.63 24.70 0.88
N ALA A 14 -18.39 25.45 0.07
CA ALA A 14 -19.46 26.29 0.59
C ALA A 14 -20.53 25.48 1.35
N TRP A 15 -20.89 24.29 0.85
CA TRP A 15 -21.79 23.38 1.56
C TRP A 15 -21.19 22.89 2.89
N VAL A 16 -19.92 22.46 2.88
CA VAL A 16 -19.21 22.03 4.10
C VAL A 16 -19.12 23.17 5.15
N GLU A 17 -18.77 24.37 4.71
CA GLU A 17 -18.63 25.55 5.58
C GLU A 17 -19.96 26.06 6.12
N SER A 18 -21.03 26.02 5.30
CA SER A 18 -22.39 26.39 5.73
C SER A 18 -22.89 25.56 6.91
N ALA A 19 -22.32 24.36 7.05
CA ALA A 19 -22.65 23.40 8.09
C ALA A 19 -21.62 23.35 9.23
N GLY A 20 -20.67 24.31 9.28
CA GLY A 20 -19.82 24.60 10.43
C GLY A 20 -18.39 24.04 10.38
N LEU A 21 -17.97 23.43 9.27
CA LEU A 21 -16.59 22.93 9.11
C LEU A 21 -15.75 23.88 8.25
N SER A 22 -14.78 24.54 8.88
CA SER A 22 -13.78 25.34 8.16
C SER A 22 -12.58 24.49 7.77
N CYS A 23 -12.19 24.52 6.49
CA CYS A 23 -11.06 23.75 5.98
C CYS A 23 -10.02 24.63 5.30
N CYS A 24 -10.35 25.23 4.17
CA CYS A 24 -9.44 25.99 3.33
C CYS A 24 -10.17 27.08 2.53
N PRO A 25 -9.52 28.22 2.24
CA PRO A 25 -10.02 29.15 1.24
C PRO A 25 -10.02 28.48 -0.13
N VAL A 26 -11.02 28.82 -0.94
CA VAL A 26 -11.11 28.36 -2.33
C VAL A 26 -10.55 29.46 -3.25
N PRO A 27 -9.49 29.19 -4.04
CA PRO A 27 -8.95 30.15 -4.99
C PRO A 27 -10.04 30.67 -5.94
N ALA A 28 -9.98 31.95 -6.32
CA ALA A 28 -10.85 32.44 -7.38
C ALA A 28 -10.53 31.73 -8.71
N SER A 29 -11.56 31.39 -9.48
CA SER A 29 -11.39 30.71 -10.77
C SER A 29 -12.30 31.31 -11.84
N LEU A 30 -11.77 31.38 -13.05
CA LEU A 30 -12.42 31.96 -14.22
C LEU A 30 -12.42 30.94 -15.35
N ASP A 31 -13.50 30.17 -15.40
CA ASP A 31 -13.70 29.13 -16.41
C ASP A 31 -14.05 29.73 -17.78
N ARG A 32 -13.47 29.15 -18.83
CA ARG A 32 -13.69 29.50 -20.23
C ARG A 32 -14.18 28.32 -21.07
N GLY A 33 -14.47 27.18 -20.42
CA GLY A 33 -14.98 25.97 -21.05
C GLY A 33 -13.88 24.95 -21.27
N ASP A 34 -12.94 25.24 -22.16
CA ASP A 34 -11.79 24.40 -22.51
C ASP A 34 -10.53 24.71 -21.68
N TYR A 35 -10.42 25.94 -21.16
CA TYR A 35 -9.39 26.36 -20.22
C TYR A 35 -9.96 27.12 -19.02
N CYS A 36 -9.15 27.29 -17.97
CA CYS A 36 -9.52 27.99 -16.74
C CYS A 36 -8.31 28.80 -16.24
N TRP A 37 -8.58 29.99 -15.71
CA TRP A 37 -7.59 30.73 -14.91
C TRP A 37 -7.90 30.55 -13.43
N VAL A 38 -6.89 30.25 -12.63
CA VAL A 38 -6.99 30.14 -11.18
C VAL A 38 -6.13 31.22 -10.54
N GLU A 39 -6.60 31.79 -9.44
CA GLU A 39 -5.88 32.78 -8.65
C GLU A 39 -4.48 32.29 -8.27
N TYR A 40 -3.48 33.15 -8.47
CA TYR A 40 -2.13 32.85 -8.05
C TYR A 40 -2.00 33.03 -6.53
N LEU A 41 -1.71 31.94 -5.83
CA LEU A 41 -1.54 31.95 -4.38
C LEU A 41 -0.07 31.97 -4.00
N THR A 42 0.30 32.90 -3.12
CA THR A 42 1.60 32.94 -2.47
C THR A 42 1.53 32.28 -1.10
N PRO A 43 2.50 31.42 -0.73
CA PRO A 43 2.63 30.91 0.63
C PRO A 43 2.71 32.07 1.64
N ARG A 44 2.15 31.87 2.82
CA ARG A 44 2.26 32.84 3.92
C ARG A 44 2.81 32.16 5.16
N LEU A 45 3.77 32.81 5.80
CA LEU A 45 4.38 32.34 7.04
C LEU A 45 3.35 32.37 8.18
N LEU A 46 3.54 31.48 9.15
CA LEU A 46 2.82 31.52 10.42
C LEU A 46 3.31 32.70 11.27
N SER A 47 2.40 33.26 12.06
CA SER A 47 2.75 34.30 13.05
C SER A 47 2.99 33.70 14.43
N HIS A 48 2.24 32.66 14.79
CA HIS A 48 2.33 32.00 16.10
C HIS A 48 2.36 30.48 15.98
N LYS A 49 2.80 29.81 17.04
CA LYS A 49 2.87 28.34 17.08
C LYS A 49 1.48 27.70 17.07
N GLU A 50 0.50 28.36 17.67
CA GLU A 50 -0.90 27.95 17.71
C GLU A 50 -1.51 27.88 16.30
N ASP A 51 -1.03 28.73 15.37
CA ASP A 51 -1.47 28.70 13.97
C ASP A 51 -1.07 27.39 13.27
N ALA A 52 -0.01 26.72 13.73
CA ALA A 52 0.40 25.42 13.20
C ALA A 52 -0.57 24.32 13.64
N GLU A 53 -1.09 24.38 14.87
CA GLU A 53 -2.12 23.44 15.31
C GLU A 53 -3.38 23.58 14.47
N LEU A 54 -3.75 24.81 14.13
CA LEU A 54 -4.89 25.11 13.28
C LEU A 54 -4.66 24.66 11.83
N PHE A 55 -3.45 24.88 11.29
CA PHE A 55 -3.05 24.35 9.98
C PHE A 55 -3.25 22.84 9.91
N TYR A 56 -2.66 22.09 10.85
CA TYR A 56 -2.73 20.64 10.82
C TYR A 56 -4.13 20.09 11.15
N HIS A 57 -4.89 20.78 11.99
CA HIS A 57 -6.31 20.49 12.17
C HIS A 57 -7.07 20.61 10.85
N ARG A 58 -6.91 21.73 10.12
CA ARG A 58 -7.53 21.93 8.80
C ARG A 58 -7.03 20.92 7.77
N SER A 59 -5.77 20.52 7.83
CA SER A 59 -5.23 19.44 6.98
C SER A 59 -5.92 18.11 7.27
N GLY A 60 -6.26 17.83 8.53
CA GLY A 60 -7.07 16.67 8.92
C GLY A 60 -8.48 16.72 8.33
N VAL A 61 -9.13 17.89 8.39
CA VAL A 61 -10.45 18.10 7.76
C VAL A 61 -10.36 17.87 6.26
N LEU A 62 -9.36 18.45 5.59
CA LEU A 62 -9.15 18.31 4.16
C LEU A 62 -8.85 16.85 3.76
N LEU A 63 -8.03 16.14 4.53
CA LEU A 63 -7.76 14.72 4.33
C LEU A 63 -9.05 13.88 4.37
N CYS A 64 -9.99 14.21 5.27
CA CYS A 64 -11.28 13.53 5.33
C CYS A 64 -12.18 13.88 4.15
N ILE A 65 -12.20 15.14 3.71
CA ILE A 65 -12.91 15.54 2.48
C ILE A 65 -12.39 14.74 1.27
N PHE A 66 -11.07 14.66 1.12
CA PHE A 66 -10.42 13.90 0.06
C PHE A 66 -10.71 12.41 0.14
N TYR A 67 -10.72 11.85 1.35
CA TYR A 67 -11.11 10.45 1.59
C TYR A 67 -12.53 10.18 1.08
N VAL A 68 -13.50 11.01 1.48
CA VAL A 68 -14.91 10.85 1.10
C VAL A 68 -15.13 11.01 -0.41
N LEU A 69 -14.39 11.91 -1.06
CA LEU A 69 -14.48 12.13 -2.51
C LEU A 69 -13.70 11.08 -3.34
N GLY A 70 -12.91 10.21 -2.69
CA GLY A 70 -12.09 9.21 -3.37
C GLY A 70 -10.91 9.82 -4.14
N ALA A 71 -10.37 10.92 -3.63
CA ALA A 71 -9.29 11.68 -4.22
C ALA A 71 -7.94 10.92 -4.18
N ASN A 72 -7.04 11.25 -5.11
CA ASN A 72 -5.64 10.79 -5.08
C ASN A 72 -4.67 11.86 -5.61
N ASP A 73 -3.37 11.58 -5.60
CA ASP A 73 -2.33 12.40 -6.23
C ASP A 73 -2.16 13.83 -5.63
N PHE A 74 -2.52 14.04 -4.36
CA PHE A 74 -2.31 15.32 -3.65
C PHE A 74 -0.91 15.40 -3.01
N HIS A 75 0.11 15.50 -3.86
CA HIS A 75 1.52 15.64 -3.50
C HIS A 75 1.91 17.07 -3.07
N MET A 76 3.18 17.26 -2.70
CA MET A 76 3.68 18.54 -2.19
C MET A 76 3.51 19.71 -3.18
N GLU A 77 3.62 19.46 -4.48
CA GLU A 77 3.42 20.47 -5.53
C GLU A 77 1.98 20.95 -5.64
N ASN A 78 1.02 20.14 -5.17
CA ASN A 78 -0.42 20.40 -5.27
C ASN A 78 -0.96 21.11 -4.03
N MET A 79 -0.10 21.45 -3.07
CA MET A 79 -0.47 22.06 -1.79
C MET A 79 0.29 23.37 -1.54
N ILE A 80 -0.42 24.38 -1.05
CA ILE A 80 0.15 25.66 -0.61
C ILE A 80 -0.27 25.95 0.84
N ALA A 81 0.72 26.20 1.69
CA ALA A 81 0.54 26.69 3.06
C ALA A 81 0.34 28.21 3.04
N GLN A 82 -0.91 28.63 3.16
CA GLN A 82 -1.30 30.03 3.24
C GLN A 82 -1.57 30.43 4.69
N GLY A 83 -0.51 30.53 5.49
CA GLY A 83 -0.61 30.75 6.93
C GLY A 83 -1.16 29.47 7.58
N SER A 84 -2.24 29.61 8.37
CA SER A 84 -2.90 28.47 9.00
C SER A 84 -3.84 27.68 8.06
N TYR A 85 -3.79 27.90 6.75
CA TYR A 85 -4.65 27.21 5.77
C TYR A 85 -3.83 26.33 4.81
N PRO A 86 -4.11 25.01 4.74
CA PRO A 86 -3.62 24.15 3.67
C PRO A 86 -4.54 24.29 2.45
N VAL A 87 -4.02 24.82 1.34
CA VAL A 87 -4.82 25.10 0.13
C VAL A 87 -4.42 24.15 -0.99
N PRO A 88 -5.33 23.30 -1.49
CA PRO A 88 -5.09 22.54 -2.71
C PRO A 88 -5.15 23.45 -3.93
N VAL A 89 -4.17 23.32 -4.83
CA VAL A 89 -4.09 24.16 -6.05
C VAL A 89 -4.28 23.39 -7.34
N ASP A 90 -4.11 22.07 -7.30
CA ASP A 90 -4.54 21.19 -8.38
C ASP A 90 -5.65 20.26 -7.87
N LEU A 91 -6.72 20.16 -8.64
CA LEU A 91 -7.95 19.45 -8.30
C LEU A 91 -8.31 18.38 -9.35
N GLU A 92 -7.42 18.14 -10.32
CA GLU A 92 -7.65 17.19 -11.42
C GLU A 92 -8.00 15.77 -10.96
N THR A 93 -7.50 15.40 -9.80
CA THR A 93 -7.61 14.08 -9.19
C THR A 93 -8.46 14.09 -7.91
N LEU A 94 -9.32 15.11 -7.74
CA LEU A 94 -10.24 15.20 -6.61
C LEU A 94 -11.27 14.04 -6.61
N LEU A 95 -11.66 13.57 -7.79
CA LEU A 95 -12.51 12.41 -7.99
C LEU A 95 -11.82 11.46 -8.97
N VAL A 96 -11.69 10.19 -8.58
CA VAL A 96 -10.89 9.23 -9.34
C VAL A 96 -11.67 7.95 -9.57
N HIS A 97 -11.80 7.58 -10.84
CA HIS A 97 -12.34 6.29 -11.25
C HIS A 97 -11.52 5.13 -10.69
N ARG A 98 -12.20 4.05 -10.34
CA ARG A 98 -11.50 2.83 -9.94
C ARG A 98 -11.11 2.04 -11.19
N PHE A 99 -9.82 1.93 -11.46
CA PHE A 99 -9.30 1.02 -12.48
C PHE A 99 -8.51 -0.11 -11.83
N GLN A 100 -8.42 -1.25 -12.52
CA GLN A 100 -7.50 -2.31 -12.15
C GLN A 100 -6.15 -1.99 -12.80
N PRO A 101 -5.03 -1.95 -12.04
CA PRO A 101 -3.73 -1.76 -12.63
C PRO A 101 -3.50 -2.82 -13.71
N PHE A 102 -2.83 -2.42 -14.79
CA PHE A 102 -2.38 -3.27 -15.90
C PHE A 102 -1.40 -4.39 -15.49
N VAL A 103 -1.24 -4.63 -14.20
CA VAL A 103 -0.28 -5.55 -13.62
C VAL A 103 -1.04 -6.38 -12.60
N GLN A 104 -1.43 -7.60 -13.01
CA GLN A 104 -1.69 -8.68 -12.07
C GLN A 104 -0.33 -9.17 -11.51
N GLU A 105 0.40 -8.29 -10.82
CA GLU A 105 1.39 -8.78 -9.87
C GLU A 105 0.57 -9.32 -8.72
N ASP A 106 0.50 -10.66 -8.62
CA ASP A 106 -0.08 -11.44 -7.51
C ASP A 106 -0.78 -10.54 -6.47
N GLU A 107 -2.00 -10.05 -6.77
CA GLU A 107 -2.78 -9.19 -5.85
C GLU A 107 -3.19 -9.95 -4.57
N GLY A 108 -2.59 -11.12 -4.34
CA GLY A 108 -3.06 -12.17 -3.50
C GLY A 108 -4.39 -12.72 -4.00
N THR A 109 -4.74 -13.92 -3.53
CA THR A 109 -6.11 -14.42 -3.65
C THR A 109 -6.83 -14.19 -2.33
N GLY A 110 -8.14 -13.99 -2.39
CA GLY A 110 -8.97 -13.86 -1.19
C GLY A 110 -8.64 -12.64 -0.34
N ALA A 111 -8.17 -12.87 0.89
CA ALA A 111 -8.06 -11.84 1.92
C ALA A 111 -7.00 -10.77 1.64
N ALA A 112 -5.90 -11.15 0.98
CA ALA A 112 -4.82 -10.22 0.63
C ALA A 112 -5.28 -9.17 -0.41
N ARG A 113 -6.17 -9.57 -1.33
CA ARG A 113 -6.81 -8.63 -2.28
C ARG A 113 -7.70 -7.63 -1.57
N GLU A 114 -8.43 -8.06 -0.53
CA GLU A 114 -9.23 -7.14 0.28
C GLU A 114 -8.36 -6.18 1.08
N ALA A 115 -7.21 -6.64 1.60
CA ALA A 115 -6.22 -5.77 2.23
C ALA A 115 -5.67 -4.71 1.27
N LEU A 116 -5.32 -5.09 0.05
CA LEU A 116 -4.90 -4.14 -0.99
C LEU A 116 -6.02 -3.15 -1.34
N ARG A 117 -7.25 -3.64 -1.50
CA ARG A 117 -8.42 -2.79 -1.74
C ARG A 117 -8.60 -1.76 -0.62
N MET A 118 -8.49 -2.19 0.63
CA MET A 118 -8.61 -1.32 1.79
C MET A 118 -7.50 -0.25 1.79
N LEU A 119 -6.27 -0.61 1.43
CA LEU A 119 -5.16 0.34 1.32
C LEU A 119 -5.39 1.37 0.20
N VAL A 120 -5.83 0.93 -0.99
CA VAL A 120 -6.09 1.80 -2.16
C VAL A 120 -7.25 2.76 -1.91
N ASP A 121 -8.28 2.32 -1.20
CA ASP A 121 -9.42 3.16 -0.82
C ASP A 121 -9.22 3.84 0.55
N SER A 122 -8.00 3.92 1.09
CA SER A 122 -7.71 4.58 2.37
C SER A 122 -7.11 5.98 2.22
N VAL A 123 -7.02 6.67 3.35
CA VAL A 123 -6.27 7.93 3.50
C VAL A 123 -4.82 7.88 3.04
N LEU A 124 -4.21 6.69 2.96
CA LEU A 124 -2.82 6.51 2.52
C LEU A 124 -2.64 6.79 1.03
N HIS A 125 -3.66 6.54 0.20
CA HIS A 125 -3.57 6.69 -1.25
C HIS A 125 -3.91 8.11 -1.75
N ILE A 126 -4.28 9.02 -0.84
CA ILE A 126 -4.64 10.40 -1.17
C ILE A 126 -3.41 11.21 -1.62
N GLY A 127 -2.22 10.89 -1.13
CA GLY A 127 -0.96 11.63 -1.41
C GLY A 127 -0.56 12.66 -0.35
N LEU A 128 -1.42 12.96 0.63
CA LEU A 128 -1.09 13.88 1.72
C LEU A 128 -0.17 13.28 2.79
N LEU A 129 -0.25 11.97 3.03
CA LEU A 129 0.58 11.21 3.97
C LEU A 129 1.80 10.60 3.24
N PRO A 130 2.87 10.17 3.94
CA PRO A 130 4.12 9.71 3.33
C PRO A 130 3.98 8.78 2.12
N VAL A 131 4.52 9.21 0.98
CA VAL A 131 4.58 8.54 -0.32
C VAL A 131 6.03 8.63 -0.77
N TRP A 132 6.69 7.47 -0.85
CA TRP A 132 8.09 7.38 -1.20
C TRP A 132 8.26 7.10 -2.69
N VAL A 133 9.08 7.92 -3.35
CA VAL A 133 9.48 7.70 -4.74
C VAL A 133 10.98 7.49 -4.77
N THR A 134 11.40 6.41 -5.42
CA THR A 134 12.82 6.09 -5.59
C THR A 134 13.30 6.57 -6.96
N ASP A 135 14.42 7.30 -6.97
CA ASP A 135 15.10 7.69 -8.20
C ASP A 135 15.89 6.52 -8.84
N GLY A 136 16.43 6.73 -10.05
CA GLY A 136 17.24 5.73 -10.74
C GLY A 136 18.58 5.38 -10.04
N ARG A 137 18.94 6.08 -8.96
CA ARG A 137 20.14 5.85 -8.15
C ARG A 137 19.82 5.11 -6.84
N GLY A 138 18.54 4.85 -6.54
CA GLY A 138 18.10 4.19 -5.32
C GLY A 138 17.85 5.14 -4.15
N ASN A 139 17.84 6.46 -4.36
CA ASN A 139 17.47 7.42 -3.32
C ASN A 139 15.95 7.52 -3.24
N ALA A 140 15.41 7.34 -2.05
CA ALA A 140 13.97 7.47 -1.79
C ALA A 140 13.65 8.84 -1.20
N GLU A 141 12.78 9.59 -1.87
CA GLU A 141 12.28 10.90 -1.44
C GLU A 141 10.78 10.81 -1.14
N ASP A 142 10.35 11.52 -0.09
CA ASP A 142 8.94 11.62 0.25
C ASP A 142 8.34 12.83 -0.50
N ILE A 143 7.35 12.57 -1.35
CA ILE A 143 6.72 13.58 -2.20
C ILE A 143 5.37 14.10 -1.66
N SER A 144 5.00 13.73 -0.43
CA SER A 144 3.63 13.91 0.05
C SER A 144 3.25 15.34 0.39
N GLY A 145 1.96 15.63 0.30
CA GLY A 145 1.42 16.96 0.59
C GLY A 145 1.74 17.49 1.99
N LEU A 146 1.72 16.68 3.05
CA LEU A 146 1.92 17.13 4.44
C LEU A 146 3.24 16.71 5.06
N THR A 147 4.02 15.88 4.37
CA THR A 147 5.29 15.39 4.90
C THR A 147 6.44 15.66 3.94
N GLY A 148 6.20 15.65 2.63
CA GLY A 148 7.21 15.97 1.63
C GLY A 148 7.86 17.33 1.89
N PHE A 149 9.19 17.37 1.78
CA PHE A 149 9.97 18.57 2.06
C PHE A 149 10.89 18.87 0.88
N ALA A 150 10.80 20.10 0.39
CA ALA A 150 11.75 20.68 -0.53
C ALA A 150 12.17 22.06 0.02
N PRO A 151 13.43 22.51 -0.16
CA PRO A 151 13.87 23.83 0.31
C PRO A 151 13.04 25.00 -0.22
N THR A 152 12.48 24.85 -1.42
CA THR A 152 11.58 25.82 -2.07
C THR A 152 10.12 25.35 -2.07
N GLY A 153 9.80 24.34 -1.26
CA GLY A 153 8.45 23.76 -1.15
C GLY A 153 7.49 24.74 -0.51
N THR A 154 6.24 24.71 -0.98
CA THR A 154 5.18 25.63 -0.55
C THR A 154 4.13 24.98 0.33
N ASN A 155 4.21 23.66 0.54
CA ASN A 155 3.17 22.83 1.14
C ASN A 155 3.15 22.83 2.66
N LEU A 156 4.31 23.00 3.30
CA LEU A 156 4.45 22.93 4.76
C LEU A 156 4.32 24.31 5.40
N PRO A 157 3.71 24.41 6.60
CA PRO A 157 3.64 25.66 7.33
C PRO A 157 5.03 26.03 7.86
N VAL A 158 5.40 27.31 7.70
CA VAL A 158 6.71 27.82 8.09
C VAL A 158 6.56 28.85 9.21
N LEU A 159 7.30 28.66 10.30
CA LEU A 159 7.39 29.58 11.43
C LEU A 159 8.87 29.95 11.65
N GLU A 160 9.19 31.25 11.69
CA GLU A 160 10.56 31.75 11.90
C GLU A 160 11.61 31.10 10.97
N GLY A 161 11.24 30.86 9.71
CA GLY A 161 12.11 30.24 8.70
C GLY A 161 12.26 28.72 8.82
N ARG A 162 11.54 28.06 9.73
CA ARG A 162 11.55 26.59 9.89
C ARG A 162 10.22 25.99 9.43
N SER A 163 10.30 24.98 8.56
CA SER A 163 9.13 24.16 8.23
C SER A 163 8.76 23.28 9.41
N LEU A 164 7.48 23.23 9.76
CA LEU A 164 6.98 22.42 10.88
C LEU A 164 6.47 21.08 10.36
N GLU A 165 6.80 19.98 11.05
CA GLU A 165 6.47 18.62 10.59
C GLU A 165 5.09 18.14 11.05
N ALA A 166 4.35 17.43 10.18
CA ALA A 166 3.05 16.86 10.52
C ALA A 166 3.11 15.87 11.69
N ALA A 167 4.23 15.17 11.89
CA ALA A 167 4.40 14.19 12.95
C ALA A 167 4.29 14.82 14.36
N ASP A 168 4.74 16.07 14.52
CA ASP A 168 4.65 16.82 15.78
C ASP A 168 3.22 17.28 16.08
N TYR A 169 2.41 17.45 15.04
CA TYR A 169 1.02 17.91 15.12
C TYR A 169 0.01 16.80 14.83
N ARG A 170 0.44 15.53 14.91
CA ARG A 170 -0.39 14.33 14.68
C ARG A 170 -1.73 14.40 15.42
N ALA A 171 -1.73 14.86 16.67
CA ALA A 171 -2.96 14.98 17.45
C ALA A 171 -3.95 15.97 16.82
N SER A 172 -3.48 17.14 16.36
CA SER A 172 -4.32 18.14 15.69
C SER A 172 -4.87 17.62 14.37
N LEU A 173 -4.03 16.94 13.57
CA LEU A 173 -4.43 16.32 12.32
C LEU A 173 -5.51 15.24 12.53
N CYS A 174 -5.29 14.30 13.46
CA CYS A 174 -6.30 13.28 13.78
C CYS A 174 -7.61 13.89 14.32
N ARG A 175 -7.54 14.96 15.14
CA ARG A 175 -8.74 15.65 15.61
C ARG A 175 -9.56 16.26 14.46
N GLY A 176 -8.90 16.95 13.54
CA GLY A 176 -9.56 17.53 12.37
C GLY A 176 -10.17 16.47 11.46
N PHE A 177 -9.45 15.36 11.24
CA PHE A 177 -9.96 14.22 10.49
C PHE A 177 -11.20 13.61 11.14
N ALA A 178 -11.15 13.32 12.44
CA ALA A 178 -12.27 12.75 13.17
C ALA A 178 -13.50 13.68 13.22
N GLN A 179 -13.27 15.00 13.36
CA GLN A 179 -14.35 15.98 13.32
C GLN A 179 -15.07 15.99 11.97
N ALA A 180 -14.32 16.03 10.87
CA ALA A 180 -14.86 15.98 9.52
C ALA A 180 -15.54 14.65 9.22
N TYR A 181 -14.97 13.54 9.70
CA TYR A 181 -15.55 12.22 9.53
C TYR A 181 -16.90 12.11 10.22
N ALA A 182 -16.99 12.54 11.49
CA ALA A 182 -18.24 12.56 12.24
C ALA A 182 -19.32 13.41 11.55
N PHE A 183 -18.92 14.52 10.94
CA PHE A 183 -19.81 15.36 10.14
C PHE A 183 -20.39 14.63 8.92
N PHE A 184 -19.54 13.93 8.14
CA PHE A 184 -19.99 13.19 6.97
C PHE A 184 -20.83 11.97 7.37
N LEU A 185 -20.48 11.29 8.45
CA LEU A 185 -21.25 10.17 8.99
C LEU A 185 -22.66 10.60 9.40
N GLN A 186 -22.81 11.76 10.05
CA GLN A 186 -24.10 12.32 10.44
C GLN A 186 -24.97 12.73 9.24
N ARG A 187 -24.36 13.09 8.11
CA ARG A 187 -25.04 13.52 6.87
C ARG A 187 -25.03 12.47 5.77
N ARG A 188 -24.73 11.21 6.12
CA ARG A 188 -24.63 10.12 5.15
C ARG A 188 -25.87 9.98 4.27
N GLU A 189 -27.06 10.14 4.84
CA GLU A 189 -28.32 10.07 4.09
C GLU A 189 -28.51 11.27 3.14
N GLU A 190 -28.13 12.49 3.55
CA GLU A 190 -28.15 13.69 2.70
C GLU A 190 -27.19 13.51 1.50
N LEU A 191 -25.99 13.00 1.76
CA LEU A 191 -24.96 12.75 0.75
C LEU A 191 -25.36 11.65 -0.26
N LEU A 192 -26.17 10.68 0.15
CA LEU A 192 -26.66 9.60 -0.71
C LEU A 192 -28.05 9.88 -1.31
N GLY A 193 -28.68 10.98 -0.92
CA GLY A 193 -30.03 11.38 -1.33
C GLY A 193 -30.08 12.04 -2.71
N ALA A 194 -31.30 12.40 -3.13
CA ALA A 194 -31.55 13.05 -4.41
C ALA A 194 -30.99 14.49 -4.49
N GLU A 195 -31.04 15.23 -3.38
CA GLU A 195 -30.51 16.60 -3.26
C GLU A 195 -29.04 16.63 -2.78
N SER A 196 -28.28 15.59 -3.15
CA SER A 196 -26.90 15.43 -2.68
C SER A 196 -25.98 16.53 -3.24
N PRO A 197 -25.05 17.08 -2.44
CA PRO A 197 -24.00 17.97 -2.95
C PRO A 197 -23.06 17.26 -3.96
N LEU A 198 -23.12 15.93 -4.09
CA LEU A 198 -22.42 15.21 -5.15
C LEU A 198 -22.93 15.57 -6.56
N ALA A 199 -24.15 16.11 -6.67
CA ALA A 199 -24.70 16.60 -7.93
C ALA A 199 -23.83 17.71 -8.55
N PHE A 200 -23.02 18.43 -7.77
CA PHE A 200 -22.07 19.42 -8.30
C PHE A 200 -20.99 18.80 -9.19
N PHE A 201 -20.73 17.50 -9.07
CA PHE A 201 -19.75 16.77 -9.85
C PHE A 201 -20.34 16.00 -11.05
N GLU A 202 -21.66 15.95 -11.19
CA GLU A 202 -22.32 15.24 -12.28
C GLU A 202 -22.06 15.92 -13.63
N GLY A 203 -21.79 15.12 -14.67
CA GLY A 203 -21.48 15.60 -16.01
C GLY A 203 -20.08 16.19 -16.17
N LEU A 204 -19.26 16.21 -15.11
CA LEU A 204 -17.86 16.63 -15.22
C LEU A 204 -17.05 15.62 -16.03
N VAL A 205 -16.13 16.15 -16.84
CA VAL A 205 -15.08 15.38 -17.50
C VAL A 205 -13.82 15.47 -16.64
N LEU A 206 -13.40 14.34 -16.11
CA LEU A 206 -12.27 14.16 -15.20
C LEU A 206 -11.04 13.61 -15.95
N ARG A 207 -9.86 13.75 -15.35
CA ARG A 207 -8.58 13.29 -15.91
C ARG A 207 -8.07 12.06 -15.14
N PRO A 208 -8.41 10.83 -15.56
CA PRO A 208 -7.83 9.63 -14.96
C PRO A 208 -6.32 9.53 -15.29
N LEU A 209 -5.51 9.22 -14.27
CA LEU A 209 -4.10 8.93 -14.42
C LEU A 209 -3.88 7.42 -14.58
N LEU A 210 -3.69 6.96 -15.82
CA LEU A 210 -3.45 5.53 -16.10
C LEU A 210 -2.06 5.07 -15.65
N ARG A 211 -1.08 5.97 -15.69
CA ARG A 211 0.30 5.74 -15.29
C ARG A 211 0.86 7.00 -14.66
N PRO A 212 1.82 6.87 -13.72
CA PRO A 212 2.56 8.03 -13.23
C PRO A 212 3.22 8.78 -14.39
N THR A 213 3.10 10.11 -14.42
CA THR A 213 3.64 10.97 -15.49
C THR A 213 5.13 10.73 -15.74
N ARG A 214 5.90 10.36 -14.71
CA ARG A 214 7.31 10.00 -14.83
C ARG A 214 7.56 8.85 -15.81
N VAL A 215 6.68 7.85 -15.86
CA VAL A 215 6.82 6.73 -16.81
C VAL A 215 6.79 7.23 -18.25
N TYR A 216 5.89 8.16 -18.56
CA TYR A 216 5.85 8.80 -19.89
C TYR A 216 7.06 9.70 -20.13
N GLY A 217 7.51 10.45 -19.11
CA GLY A 217 8.70 11.29 -19.21
C GLY A 217 9.97 10.49 -19.54
N ASP A 218 10.21 9.41 -18.79
CA ASP A 218 11.36 8.52 -18.97
C ASP A 218 11.35 7.89 -20.38
N LEU A 219 10.17 7.51 -20.89
CA LEU A 219 10.05 6.98 -22.24
C LEU A 219 10.25 8.06 -23.30
N ALA A 220 9.66 9.25 -23.13
CA ALA A 220 9.83 10.36 -24.06
C ALA A 220 11.31 10.76 -24.20
N GLU A 221 12.08 10.72 -23.12
CA GLU A 221 13.53 10.92 -23.14
C GLU A 221 14.25 9.83 -23.96
N ARG A 222 13.90 8.55 -23.74
CA ARG A 222 14.45 7.43 -24.53
C ARG A 222 14.11 7.53 -26.02
N LEU A 223 12.90 7.95 -26.37
CA LEU A 223 12.48 8.14 -27.76
C LEU A 223 13.28 9.26 -28.45
N ARG A 224 13.73 10.27 -27.70
CA ARG A 224 14.57 11.38 -28.19
C ARG A 224 16.07 11.04 -28.23
N HIS A 225 16.48 9.88 -27.71
CA HIS A 225 17.88 9.47 -27.71
C HIS A 225 18.39 9.23 -29.15
N PRO A 226 19.63 9.64 -29.51
CA PRO A 226 20.15 9.49 -30.87
C PRO A 226 20.10 8.06 -31.42
N CYS A 227 20.25 7.03 -30.58
CA CYS A 227 20.14 5.64 -31.03
C CYS A 227 18.74 5.25 -31.51
N SER A 228 17.70 5.83 -30.91
CA SER A 228 16.29 5.60 -31.23
C SER A 228 15.91 6.35 -32.52
N LEU A 229 16.42 7.56 -32.69
CA LEU A 229 16.16 8.42 -33.86
C LEU A 229 16.88 7.98 -35.15
N ARG A 230 17.82 7.03 -35.07
CA ARG A 230 18.57 6.51 -36.24
C ARG A 230 17.75 5.64 -37.18
N GLY A 231 16.57 5.17 -36.77
CA GLY A 231 15.70 4.37 -37.64
C GLY A 231 14.36 4.01 -37.00
N GLY A 232 13.31 3.97 -37.82
CA GLY A 232 11.93 3.77 -37.38
C GLY A 232 11.71 2.49 -36.56
N ILE A 233 12.39 1.39 -36.91
CA ILE A 233 12.27 0.12 -36.16
C ILE A 233 12.70 0.28 -34.70
N ARG A 234 13.83 0.97 -34.45
CA ARG A 234 14.32 1.16 -33.07
C ARG A 234 13.41 2.07 -32.27
N TYR A 235 12.90 3.12 -32.91
CA TYR A 235 11.92 4.01 -32.32
C TYR A 235 10.65 3.25 -31.91
N SER A 236 10.09 2.45 -32.82
CA SER A 236 8.90 1.63 -32.55
C SER A 236 9.14 0.60 -31.45
N LEU A 237 10.30 -0.05 -31.40
CA LEU A 237 10.62 -1.02 -30.34
C LEU A 237 10.68 -0.37 -28.95
N GLU A 238 11.23 0.84 -28.82
CA GLU A 238 11.21 1.55 -27.53
C GLU A 238 9.77 1.93 -27.13
N LEU A 239 8.94 2.34 -28.09
CA LEU A 239 7.53 2.68 -27.84
C LEU A 239 6.70 1.46 -27.41
N GLU A 240 6.92 0.31 -28.04
CA GLU A 240 6.23 -0.94 -27.73
C GLU A 240 6.55 -1.52 -26.35
N ARG A 241 7.56 -1.01 -25.64
CA ARG A 241 7.84 -1.42 -24.25
C ARG A 241 6.66 -1.24 -23.32
N MET A 242 5.78 -0.27 -23.61
CA MET A 242 4.56 -0.04 -22.82
C MET A 242 3.45 -1.04 -23.11
N ALA A 243 3.48 -1.71 -24.27
CA ALA A 243 2.49 -2.69 -24.68
C ALA A 243 2.43 -3.87 -23.69
N ALA A 244 3.59 -4.24 -23.11
CA ALA A 244 3.71 -5.31 -22.13
C ALA A 244 2.68 -5.22 -20.99
N ALA A 245 2.46 -4.01 -20.46
CA ALA A 245 1.48 -3.80 -19.40
C ALA A 245 0.04 -4.12 -19.85
N TYR A 246 -0.33 -3.86 -21.11
CA TYR A 246 -1.68 -4.19 -21.58
C TYR A 246 -1.88 -5.67 -21.90
N PHE A 247 -0.81 -6.40 -22.24
CA PHE A 247 -0.94 -7.68 -22.95
C PHE A 247 -0.34 -8.90 -22.21
N LEU A 248 0.44 -8.72 -21.15
CA LEU A 248 1.11 -9.83 -20.46
C LEU A 248 0.18 -10.70 -19.59
N HIS A 249 -1.02 -10.23 -19.24
CA HIS A 249 -1.90 -10.90 -18.27
C HIS A 249 -3.36 -11.09 -18.73
N GLU A 250 -3.73 -10.59 -19.91
CA GLU A 250 -5.11 -10.65 -20.38
C GLU A 250 -5.35 -11.88 -21.28
N PRO A 251 -6.43 -12.66 -21.04
CA PRO A 251 -6.83 -13.73 -21.95
C PRO A 251 -7.15 -13.14 -23.33
N GLY A 252 -6.90 -13.93 -24.39
CA GLY A 252 -6.89 -13.48 -25.79
C GLY A 252 -8.10 -12.63 -26.23
N ASP A 253 -9.27 -12.88 -25.66
CA ASP A 253 -10.53 -12.19 -26.00
C ASP A 253 -10.63 -10.75 -25.45
N GLN A 254 -9.81 -10.38 -24.45
CA GLN A 254 -9.74 -9.02 -23.86
C GLN A 254 -8.61 -8.15 -24.44
N LEU A 255 -7.76 -8.71 -25.31
CA LEU A 255 -6.63 -7.97 -25.89
C LEU A 255 -7.07 -6.89 -26.89
N HIS A 256 -8.16 -7.14 -27.64
CA HIS A 256 -8.58 -6.25 -28.73
C HIS A 256 -9.12 -4.88 -28.25
N PRO A 257 -9.89 -4.77 -27.15
CA PRO A 257 -10.32 -3.48 -26.61
C PRO A 257 -9.20 -2.62 -26.01
N LEU A 258 -8.12 -3.22 -25.50
CA LEU A 258 -7.01 -2.49 -24.88
C LEU A 258 -6.01 -1.91 -25.89
N GLY A 259 -6.00 -2.45 -27.12
CA GLY A 259 -5.16 -1.94 -28.20
C GLY A 259 -5.43 -0.48 -28.56
N SER A 260 -6.67 -0.01 -28.42
CA SER A 260 -7.03 1.41 -28.66
C SER A 260 -6.40 2.34 -27.62
N CYS A 261 -6.33 1.91 -26.35
CA CYS A 261 -5.69 2.64 -25.27
C CYS A 261 -4.19 2.80 -25.53
N PHE A 262 -3.52 1.69 -25.83
CA PHE A 262 -2.10 1.70 -26.18
C PHE A 262 -1.82 2.54 -27.43
N ALA A 263 -2.63 2.42 -28.48
CA ALA A 263 -2.48 3.23 -29.69
C ALA A 263 -2.59 4.73 -29.38
N SER A 264 -3.50 5.12 -28.50
CA SER A 264 -3.65 6.51 -28.07
C SER A 264 -2.42 7.03 -27.29
N GLU A 265 -1.84 6.22 -26.39
CA GLU A 265 -0.58 6.59 -25.71
C GLU A 265 0.57 6.70 -26.72
N ALA A 266 0.69 5.72 -27.61
CA ALA A 266 1.72 5.65 -28.63
C ALA A 266 1.67 6.86 -29.58
N ASP A 267 0.47 7.26 -30.01
CA ASP A 267 0.25 8.41 -30.86
C ASP A 267 0.65 9.73 -30.17
N ALA A 268 0.32 9.90 -28.90
CA ALA A 268 0.69 11.09 -28.12
C ALA A 268 2.21 11.18 -27.93
N LEU A 269 2.84 10.08 -27.48
CA LEU A 269 4.30 10.01 -27.35
C LEU A 269 5.02 10.19 -28.70
N GLY A 270 4.43 9.68 -29.78
CA GLY A 270 4.88 9.86 -31.16
C GLY A 270 4.97 11.33 -31.58
N ARG A 271 4.05 12.17 -31.08
CA ARG A 271 4.07 13.63 -31.26
C ARG A 271 4.98 14.35 -30.27
N GLY A 272 5.51 13.63 -29.27
CA GLY A 272 6.31 14.18 -28.18
C GLY A 272 5.50 14.72 -27.00
N ASP A 273 4.19 14.45 -26.98
CA ASP A 273 3.27 14.83 -25.91
C ASP A 273 3.23 13.76 -24.81
N VAL A 274 2.91 14.19 -23.58
CA VAL A 274 2.54 13.25 -22.51
C VAL A 274 1.09 12.81 -22.76
N PRO A 275 0.79 11.50 -22.80
CA PRO A 275 -0.57 11.01 -22.96
C PRO A 275 -1.54 11.58 -21.90
N ILE A 276 -2.72 11.99 -22.35
CA ILE A 276 -3.79 12.50 -21.50
C ILE A 276 -5.10 11.76 -21.83
N PHE A 277 -5.85 11.42 -20.79
CA PHE A 277 -7.10 10.68 -20.90
C PHE A 277 -8.22 11.41 -20.16
N PHE A 278 -9.45 11.09 -20.56
CA PHE A 278 -10.65 11.66 -20.00
C PHE A 278 -11.69 10.60 -19.66
N ALA A 279 -12.49 10.86 -18.63
CA ALA A 279 -13.64 10.03 -18.26
C ALA A 279 -14.72 10.91 -17.63
N LYS A 280 -16.00 10.60 -17.85
CA LYS A 280 -17.06 11.34 -17.16
C LYS A 280 -17.21 10.83 -15.74
N ALA A 281 -17.59 11.70 -14.80
CA ALA A 281 -17.69 11.36 -13.39
C ALA A 281 -18.64 10.18 -13.12
N GLU A 282 -19.73 10.07 -13.88
CA GLU A 282 -20.77 9.04 -13.72
C GLU A 282 -20.53 7.75 -14.52
N ASP A 283 -19.67 7.74 -15.55
CA ASP A 283 -19.48 6.58 -16.41
C ASP A 283 -18.13 5.87 -16.24
N ARG A 284 -18.03 4.70 -16.88
CA ARG A 284 -16.86 3.81 -16.80
C ARG A 284 -16.04 3.80 -18.08
N ALA A 285 -16.25 4.78 -18.96
CA ALA A 285 -15.62 4.82 -20.27
C ALA A 285 -14.33 5.66 -20.26
N LEU A 286 -13.25 5.09 -20.78
CA LEU A 286 -12.00 5.80 -21.03
C LEU A 286 -12.05 6.46 -22.40
N ARG A 287 -11.58 7.71 -22.46
CA ARG A 287 -11.62 8.54 -23.67
C ARG A 287 -10.29 9.23 -23.93
N ASP A 288 -10.08 9.50 -25.21
CA ASP A 288 -9.11 10.46 -25.72
C ASP A 288 -9.91 11.60 -26.37
N ALA A 289 -9.94 12.75 -25.70
CA ALA A 289 -10.89 13.82 -25.94
C ALA A 289 -12.35 13.29 -26.01
N GLU A 290 -13.05 13.45 -27.13
CA GLU A 290 -14.42 12.96 -27.33
C GLU A 290 -14.48 11.48 -27.76
N ARG A 291 -13.36 10.89 -28.21
CA ARG A 291 -13.30 9.51 -28.71
C ARG A 291 -13.32 8.53 -27.54
N VAL A 292 -14.31 7.64 -27.50
CA VAL A 292 -14.33 6.52 -26.56
C VAL A 292 -13.31 5.48 -26.99
N LEU A 293 -12.27 5.27 -26.17
CA LEU A 293 -11.26 4.24 -26.39
C LEU A 293 -11.77 2.90 -25.91
N HIS A 294 -12.39 2.87 -24.73
CA HIS A 294 -12.91 1.66 -24.11
C HIS A 294 -14.17 1.99 -23.26
N PRO A 295 -15.33 1.37 -23.54
CA PRO A 295 -16.60 1.77 -22.94
C PRO A 295 -16.76 1.39 -21.46
N CYS A 296 -16.09 0.32 -21.01
CA CYS A 296 -16.16 -0.18 -19.63
C CYS A 296 -14.75 -0.42 -19.09
N PHE A 297 -13.89 0.59 -19.19
CA PHE A 297 -12.48 0.48 -18.78
C PHE A 297 -12.34 0.45 -17.26
N PHE A 298 -13.17 1.25 -16.58
CA PHE A 298 -13.14 1.36 -15.13
C PHE A 298 -14.08 0.34 -14.47
N GLN A 299 -13.67 -0.20 -13.32
CA GLN A 299 -14.51 -1.09 -12.50
C GLN A 299 -15.67 -0.31 -11.87
N GLU A 300 -15.39 0.91 -11.39
CA GLU A 300 -16.34 1.84 -10.80
C GLU A 300 -16.10 3.24 -11.39
N SER A 301 -17.17 3.97 -11.69
CA SER A 301 -17.07 5.40 -11.98
C SER A 301 -16.64 6.18 -10.74
N ALA A 302 -16.16 7.41 -10.92
CA ALA A 302 -15.70 8.21 -9.80
C ALA A 302 -16.84 8.51 -8.80
N LEU A 303 -18.06 8.74 -9.29
CA LEU A 303 -19.23 8.94 -8.44
C LEU A 303 -19.73 7.66 -7.78
N GLU A 304 -19.66 6.51 -8.45
CA GLU A 304 -19.95 5.21 -7.84
C GLU A 304 -19.00 4.93 -6.67
N ARG A 305 -17.69 5.18 -6.88
CA ARG A 305 -16.66 5.03 -5.86
C ARG A 305 -16.92 5.93 -4.65
N CYS A 306 -17.17 7.21 -4.87
CA CYS A 306 -17.49 8.17 -3.81
C CYS A 306 -18.72 7.74 -3.00
N ARG A 307 -19.83 7.37 -3.67
CA ARG A 307 -21.04 6.87 -3.01
C ARG A 307 -20.77 5.60 -2.21
N ARG A 308 -19.94 4.68 -2.70
CA ARG A 308 -19.53 3.48 -1.97
C ARG A 308 -18.75 3.82 -0.71
N ILE A 309 -17.78 4.73 -0.78
CA ILE A 309 -17.00 5.18 0.40
C ILE A 309 -17.94 5.80 1.44
N ILE A 310 -18.82 6.72 1.01
CA ILE A 310 -19.83 7.35 1.88
C ILE A 310 -20.74 6.32 2.54
N SER A 311 -21.22 5.34 1.78
CA SER A 311 -22.05 4.26 2.31
C SER A 311 -21.32 3.40 3.35
N GLY A 312 -19.99 3.26 3.22
CA GLY A 312 -19.14 2.48 4.12
C GLY A 312 -18.77 3.20 5.42
N LEU A 313 -19.03 4.51 5.54
CA LEU A 313 -18.69 5.28 6.72
C LEU A 313 -19.32 4.67 7.98
N SER A 314 -18.48 4.38 8.96
CA SER A 314 -18.81 3.83 10.27
C SER A 314 -17.76 4.21 11.31
N GLU A 315 -18.07 4.00 12.60
CA GLU A 315 -17.09 4.21 13.67
C GLU A 315 -15.88 3.27 13.55
N ALA A 316 -16.09 2.05 13.06
CA ALA A 316 -15.01 1.09 12.81
C ALA A 316 -14.06 1.59 11.71
N ASP A 317 -14.60 2.13 10.62
CA ASP A 317 -13.77 2.71 9.56
C ASP A 317 -13.01 3.95 10.05
N LEU A 318 -13.62 4.82 10.86
CA LEU A 318 -12.93 5.95 11.49
C LEU A 318 -11.69 5.50 12.28
N GLN A 319 -11.82 4.43 13.07
CA GLN A 319 -10.71 3.86 13.83
C GLN A 319 -9.59 3.34 12.92
N VAL A 320 -9.94 2.67 11.81
CA VAL A 320 -8.97 2.17 10.84
C VAL A 320 -8.23 3.33 10.16
N GLN A 321 -8.95 4.30 9.59
CA GLN A 321 -8.33 5.44 8.89
C GLN A 321 -7.45 6.27 9.85
N THR A 322 -7.91 6.49 11.09
CA THR A 322 -7.12 7.19 12.11
C THR A 322 -5.83 6.43 12.44
N ARG A 323 -5.90 5.10 12.54
CA ARG A 323 -4.71 4.27 12.76
C ARG A 323 -3.75 4.33 11.59
N PHE A 324 -4.22 4.35 10.35
CA PHE A 324 -3.36 4.55 9.17
C PHE A 324 -2.65 5.90 9.20
N ILE A 325 -3.36 6.99 9.52
CA ILE A 325 -2.76 8.32 9.70
C ILE A 325 -1.63 8.27 10.73
N GLN A 326 -1.92 7.73 11.92
CA GLN A 326 -0.95 7.67 13.02
C GLN A 326 0.27 6.82 12.67
N THR A 327 0.03 5.66 12.03
CA THR A 327 1.07 4.70 11.67
C THR A 327 1.98 5.28 10.60
N ALA A 328 1.42 5.87 9.53
CA ALA A 328 2.19 6.49 8.46
C ALA A 328 3.11 7.62 8.98
N LEU A 329 2.61 8.47 9.88
CA LEU A 329 3.41 9.54 10.49
C LEU A 329 4.50 9.01 11.43
N ALA A 330 4.24 7.93 12.18
CA ALA A 330 5.24 7.32 13.05
C ALA A 330 6.38 6.66 12.25
N MET A 331 6.04 5.99 11.14
CA MET A 331 7.02 5.29 10.29
C MET A 331 8.05 6.23 9.67
N ARG A 332 7.63 7.45 9.31
CA ARG A 332 8.55 8.46 8.77
C ARG A 332 9.66 8.84 9.76
N ARG A 333 9.35 8.92 11.07
CA ARG A 333 10.36 9.24 12.11
C ARG A 333 11.39 8.14 12.31
N HIS A 334 10.98 6.88 12.10
CA HIS A 334 11.83 5.71 12.30
C HIS A 334 12.48 5.21 11.01
N SER A 335 12.23 5.87 9.88
CA SER A 335 12.91 5.54 8.65
C SER A 335 14.35 6.01 8.75
N PRO A 336 15.34 5.10 8.71
CA PRO A 336 16.73 5.50 8.80
C PRO A 336 17.02 6.46 7.65
N ALA A 337 17.53 7.65 7.95
CA ALA A 337 18.38 8.32 6.99
C ALA A 337 19.50 7.34 6.66
N ALA A 338 19.92 7.25 5.40
CA ALA A 338 20.95 6.30 4.93
C ALA A 338 22.32 6.41 5.66
N HIS A 339 22.43 7.27 6.68
CA HIS A 339 23.62 7.55 7.48
C HIS A 339 23.35 7.68 9.00
N SER A 340 22.27 7.12 9.55
CA SER A 340 22.22 6.96 11.01
C SER A 340 23.15 5.82 11.40
N ASP A 341 24.21 6.13 12.13
CA ASP A 341 25.05 5.14 12.81
C ASP A 341 24.15 4.11 13.50
N PRO A 342 24.46 2.81 13.39
CA PRO A 342 23.72 1.80 14.13
C PRO A 342 23.68 2.23 15.60
N ALA A 343 22.49 2.22 16.20
CA ALA A 343 22.35 2.41 17.64
C ALA A 343 23.43 1.55 18.32
N PRO A 344 24.23 2.10 19.24
CA PRO A 344 25.31 1.34 19.86
C PRO A 344 24.69 0.05 20.37
N LEU A 345 25.22 -1.08 19.90
CA LEU A 345 24.94 -2.38 20.49
C LEU A 345 25.22 -2.18 21.98
N LEU A 346 24.16 -2.15 22.79
CA LEU A 346 24.33 -2.24 24.23
C LEU A 346 25.16 -3.51 24.43
N ASP A 347 26.35 -3.36 25.02
CA ASP A 347 27.16 -4.49 25.45
C ASP A 347 26.30 -5.29 26.43
N VAL A 348 25.60 -6.30 25.90
CA VAL A 348 24.83 -7.23 26.70
C VAL A 348 25.86 -8.18 27.29
N THR A 349 26.45 -7.77 28.40
CA THR A 349 27.14 -8.70 29.29
C THR A 349 26.13 -9.73 29.79
N GLU A 350 26.54 -10.98 29.97
CA GLU A 350 25.65 -12.05 30.48
C GLU A 350 24.92 -11.65 31.77
N GLU A 351 25.53 -10.78 32.59
CA GLU A 351 24.91 -10.21 33.80
C GLU A 351 23.69 -9.31 33.51
N ASN A 352 23.68 -8.56 32.40
CA ASN A 352 22.55 -7.68 32.04
C ASN A 352 21.36 -8.45 31.45
N ALA A 353 21.60 -9.60 30.81
CA ALA A 353 20.53 -10.45 30.28
C ALA A 353 19.74 -11.15 31.40
N VAL A 354 20.42 -11.53 32.48
CA VAL A 354 19.81 -12.20 33.65
C VAL A 354 18.97 -11.22 34.49
N ALA A 355 19.30 -9.92 34.51
CA ALA A 355 18.55 -8.91 35.25
C ALA A 355 17.19 -8.54 34.63
N LEU A 356 16.98 -8.78 33.33
CA LEU A 356 15.71 -8.48 32.64
C LEU A 356 14.63 -9.55 32.84
N PHE A 357 15.01 -10.74 33.32
CA PHE A 357 14.08 -11.85 33.58
C PHE A 357 14.38 -12.47 34.95
N PRO A 358 13.78 -11.98 36.05
CA PRO A 358 13.96 -12.59 37.36
C PRO A 358 13.29 -13.98 37.37
N CYS A 359 14.05 -15.01 37.05
CA CYS A 359 13.63 -16.39 37.16
C CYS A 359 13.83 -16.86 38.61
N ASN A 360 12.81 -16.70 39.46
CA ASN A 360 12.83 -17.23 40.83
C ASN A 360 11.65 -18.17 41.11
N SER A 361 12.01 -19.36 41.59
CA SER A 361 11.27 -20.35 42.40
C SER A 361 10.39 -21.41 41.72
N GLN A 362 10.78 -22.67 41.97
CA GLN A 362 10.21 -23.95 41.51
C GLN A 362 8.84 -24.33 42.13
N THR A 363 8.07 -23.35 42.61
CA THR A 363 6.71 -23.55 43.15
C THR A 363 5.67 -22.61 42.53
N VAL A 364 6.07 -21.85 41.49
CA VAL A 364 5.23 -20.88 40.75
C VAL A 364 4.89 -21.36 39.33
N GLU A 365 5.44 -22.51 38.89
CA GLU A 365 5.42 -22.97 37.49
C GLU A 365 4.02 -23.21 36.91
N GLU A 366 3.08 -23.78 37.67
CA GLU A 366 1.71 -24.03 37.15
C GLU A 366 0.92 -22.72 36.98
N ASN A 367 1.05 -21.78 37.91
CA ASN A 367 0.36 -20.48 37.81
C ASN A 367 1.00 -19.60 36.73
N ALA A 368 2.32 -19.62 36.60
CA ALA A 368 3.04 -18.94 35.51
C ALA A 368 2.67 -19.52 34.14
N THR A 369 2.54 -20.85 34.01
CA THR A 369 2.15 -21.49 32.74
C THR A 369 0.72 -21.11 32.34
N LEU A 370 -0.21 -21.10 33.30
CA LEU A 370 -1.59 -20.65 33.03
C LEU A 370 -1.66 -19.16 32.68
N GLN A 371 -0.84 -18.33 33.29
CA GLN A 371 -0.73 -16.90 32.95
C GLN A 371 -0.18 -16.70 31.54
N LEU A 372 0.91 -17.39 31.18
CA LEU A 372 1.48 -17.34 29.82
C LEU A 372 0.48 -17.83 28.77
N LEU A 373 -0.27 -18.88 29.08
CA LEU A 373 -1.32 -19.39 28.17
C LEU A 373 -2.46 -18.40 28.02
N SER A 374 -2.95 -17.82 29.13
CA SER A 374 -3.97 -16.78 29.11
C SER A 374 -3.52 -15.58 28.27
N GLU A 375 -2.24 -15.21 28.37
CA GLU A 375 -1.72 -14.09 27.61
C GLU A 375 -1.51 -14.42 26.13
N ALA A 376 -1.09 -15.65 25.81
CA ALA A 376 -1.08 -16.13 24.43
C ALA A 376 -2.49 -16.15 23.81
N GLU A 377 -3.53 -16.53 24.56
CA GLU A 377 -4.93 -16.43 24.12
C GLU A 377 -5.38 -14.97 23.95
N SER A 378 -4.90 -14.06 24.81
CA SER A 378 -5.17 -12.62 24.69
C SER A 378 -4.54 -12.02 23.43
N VAL A 379 -3.28 -12.38 23.14
CA VAL A 379 -2.57 -11.98 21.92
C VAL A 379 -3.24 -12.55 20.68
N HIS A 380 -3.65 -13.83 20.70
CA HIS A 380 -4.42 -14.45 19.62
C HIS A 380 -5.70 -13.67 19.33
N ARG A 381 -6.50 -13.36 20.37
CA ARG A 381 -7.74 -12.58 20.22
C ARG A 381 -7.46 -11.22 19.60
N SER A 382 -6.45 -10.51 20.10
CA SER A 382 -6.04 -9.19 19.61
C SER A 382 -5.62 -9.22 18.15
N ILE A 383 -4.90 -10.26 17.70
CA ILE A 383 -4.56 -10.43 16.28
C ILE A 383 -5.82 -10.68 15.45
N MET A 384 -6.71 -11.54 15.93
CA MET A 384 -7.93 -11.93 15.22
C MET A 384 -8.98 -10.82 15.11
N GLU A 385 -8.97 -9.83 16.00
CA GLU A 385 -9.83 -8.64 15.93
C GLU A 385 -9.59 -7.81 14.67
N TRP A 386 -8.34 -7.76 14.18
CA TRP A 386 -7.93 -6.96 13.02
C TRP A 386 -7.81 -7.77 11.72
N ARG A 387 -8.32 -9.01 11.71
CA ARG A 387 -8.23 -9.86 10.53
C ARG A 387 -9.10 -9.31 9.40
N LEU A 388 -8.57 -9.41 8.20
CA LEU A 388 -9.32 -9.31 6.97
C LEU A 388 -9.62 -10.72 6.49
N GLN A 389 -10.87 -10.98 6.13
CA GLN A 389 -11.31 -12.28 5.67
C GLN A 389 -11.71 -12.20 4.21
N GLY A 390 -11.11 -13.08 3.40
CA GLY A 390 -11.47 -13.22 1.99
C GLY A 390 -12.68 -14.12 1.78
N ASP A 391 -13.29 -14.02 0.60
CA ASP A 391 -14.42 -14.87 0.20
C ASP A 391 -14.08 -16.37 0.23
N THR A 392 -12.80 -16.70 0.08
CA THR A 392 -12.29 -18.07 0.13
C THR A 392 -12.02 -18.58 1.56
N GLY A 393 -12.32 -17.77 2.57
CA GLY A 393 -12.19 -18.12 3.99
C GLY A 393 -10.77 -18.03 4.55
N ASP A 394 -9.82 -17.55 3.77
CA ASP A 394 -8.47 -17.20 4.19
C ASP A 394 -8.42 -15.87 4.96
N TYR A 395 -7.32 -15.66 5.69
CA TYR A 395 -7.09 -14.44 6.45
C TYR A 395 -5.88 -13.66 5.96
N SER A 396 -5.96 -12.34 6.09
CA SER A 396 -4.87 -11.40 5.85
C SER A 396 -4.94 -10.26 6.88
N TRP A 397 -3.86 -9.49 6.94
CA TRP A 397 -3.72 -8.31 7.79
C TRP A 397 -2.98 -7.24 7.01
N ILE A 398 -3.16 -5.99 7.39
CA ILE A 398 -2.31 -4.90 6.93
C ILE A 398 -1.20 -4.73 7.95
N THR A 399 0.04 -4.99 7.53
CA THR A 399 1.23 -4.97 8.39
C THR A 399 2.29 -4.01 7.87
N LEU A 400 3.28 -3.75 8.72
CA LEU A 400 4.47 -3.00 8.33
C LEU A 400 5.36 -3.91 7.47
N GLN A 401 5.81 -3.41 6.33
CA GLN A 401 6.67 -4.13 5.40
C GLN A 401 7.79 -3.23 4.92
N MET A 402 8.99 -3.79 4.78
CA MET A 402 10.09 -3.11 4.13
C MET A 402 9.87 -3.18 2.62
N GLU A 403 9.71 -2.02 1.98
CA GLU A 403 9.64 -1.94 0.53
C GLU A 403 11.07 -2.03 -0.06
N PRO A 404 11.41 -3.08 -0.84
CA PRO A 404 12.78 -3.31 -1.29
C PRO A 404 13.37 -2.16 -2.11
N SER A 405 12.54 -1.51 -2.94
CA SER A 405 13.00 -0.44 -3.85
C SER A 405 13.38 0.84 -3.10
N SER A 406 12.58 1.24 -2.11
CA SER A 406 12.80 2.48 -1.35
C SER A 406 13.59 2.26 -0.06
N ARG A 407 13.65 1.00 0.42
CA ARG A 407 14.14 0.64 1.77
C ARG A 407 13.40 1.40 2.87
N LYS A 408 12.12 1.69 2.63
CA LYS A 408 11.23 2.37 3.56
C LYS A 408 10.23 1.37 4.08
N ILE A 409 9.82 1.57 5.32
CA ILE A 409 8.73 0.79 5.90
C ILE A 409 7.43 1.38 5.38
N LEU A 410 6.59 0.56 4.77
CA LEU A 410 5.26 0.88 4.24
C LEU A 410 4.20 -0.04 4.88
N LEU A 411 2.92 0.31 4.71
CA LEU A 411 1.81 -0.57 5.06
C LEU A 411 1.46 -1.42 3.85
N GLY A 412 1.35 -2.74 4.04
CA GLY A 412 1.05 -3.70 2.99
C GLY A 412 0.29 -4.93 3.50
N PRO A 413 -0.32 -5.73 2.60
CA PRO A 413 -0.93 -7.00 2.97
C PRO A 413 0.13 -7.96 3.50
N ILE A 414 -0.11 -8.64 4.63
CA ILE A 414 0.86 -9.55 5.26
C ILE A 414 1.44 -10.55 4.23
N ASN A 415 2.77 -10.70 4.25
CA ASN A 415 3.45 -11.59 3.32
C ASN A 415 3.39 -13.06 3.79
N CYS A 416 4.00 -13.98 3.05
CA CYS A 416 4.00 -15.42 3.39
C CYS A 416 5.15 -15.86 4.30
N SER A 417 6.07 -14.96 4.65
CA SER A 417 7.31 -15.29 5.35
C SER A 417 7.08 -15.85 6.75
N PHE A 418 8.14 -16.46 7.30
CA PHE A 418 8.15 -16.88 8.69
C PHE A 418 8.46 -15.74 9.66
N TYR A 419 9.32 -14.79 9.28
CA TYR A 419 9.83 -13.74 10.17
C TYR A 419 8.81 -12.65 10.50
N ASP A 420 8.18 -12.06 9.48
CA ASP A 420 7.22 -10.97 9.60
C ASP A 420 5.88 -11.25 8.91
N GLY A 421 5.70 -12.50 8.46
CA GLY A 421 4.59 -12.93 7.62
C GLY A 421 3.56 -13.84 8.29
N SER A 422 2.62 -14.27 7.46
CA SER A 422 1.49 -15.13 7.84
C SER A 422 1.94 -16.51 8.35
N LEU A 423 3.08 -17.05 7.90
CA LEU A 423 3.54 -18.35 8.39
C LEU A 423 3.98 -18.29 9.86
N GLY A 424 4.59 -17.19 10.30
CA GLY A 424 4.93 -16.98 11.71
C GLY A 424 3.68 -17.01 12.61
N LEU A 425 2.61 -16.33 12.18
CA LEU A 425 1.30 -16.39 12.83
C LEU A 425 0.70 -17.80 12.80
N GLY A 426 0.82 -18.50 11.68
CA GLY A 426 0.37 -19.90 11.53
C GLY A 426 1.05 -20.84 12.52
N VAL A 427 2.37 -20.72 12.70
CA VAL A 427 3.14 -21.50 13.69
C VAL A 427 2.70 -21.17 15.12
N PHE A 428 2.53 -19.88 15.44
CA PHE A 428 2.03 -19.46 16.75
C PHE A 428 0.64 -20.03 17.04
N PHE A 429 -0.30 -19.92 16.10
CA PHE A 429 -1.65 -20.46 16.26
C PHE A 429 -1.65 -21.99 16.34
N ALA A 430 -0.79 -22.67 15.58
CA ALA A 430 -0.64 -24.12 15.66
C ALA A 430 -0.13 -24.58 17.03
N ALA A 431 0.86 -23.88 17.59
CA ALA A 431 1.37 -24.15 18.93
C ALA A 431 0.28 -23.93 20.00
N LEU A 432 -0.42 -22.79 19.92
CA LEU A 432 -1.50 -22.46 20.85
C LEU A 432 -2.65 -23.47 20.76
N SER A 433 -3.01 -23.90 19.55
CA SER A 433 -4.03 -24.94 19.35
C SER A 433 -3.62 -26.27 19.97
N ARG A 434 -2.34 -26.66 19.88
CA ARG A 434 -1.84 -27.91 20.48
C ARG A 434 -1.94 -27.88 22.00
N LEU A 435 -1.65 -26.74 22.62
CA LEU A 435 -1.70 -26.57 24.07
C LEU A 435 -3.13 -26.46 24.60
N THR A 436 -3.98 -25.66 23.93
CA THR A 436 -5.36 -25.39 24.37
C THR A 436 -6.37 -26.44 23.92
N ARG A 437 -6.03 -27.26 22.90
CA ARG A 437 -6.92 -28.22 22.23
C ARG A 437 -8.20 -27.60 21.66
N ARG A 438 -8.19 -26.29 21.34
CA ARG A 438 -9.33 -25.61 20.71
C ARG A 438 -9.29 -25.74 19.19
N GLU A 439 -10.29 -26.40 18.64
CA GLU A 439 -10.42 -26.62 17.19
C GLU A 439 -10.58 -25.31 16.40
N GLU A 440 -11.15 -24.28 17.02
CA GLU A 440 -11.23 -22.94 16.41
C GLU A 440 -9.85 -22.36 16.10
N ILE A 441 -8.91 -22.49 17.04
CA ILE A 441 -7.53 -21.99 16.88
C ILE A 441 -6.78 -22.82 15.82
N LYS A 442 -7.03 -24.14 15.77
CA LYS A 442 -6.52 -25.01 14.69
C LYS A 442 -6.97 -24.51 13.33
N LYS A 443 -8.27 -24.19 13.18
CA LYS A 443 -8.82 -23.64 11.94
C LYS A 443 -8.16 -22.31 11.58
N HIS A 444 -7.98 -21.42 12.57
CA HIS A 444 -7.28 -20.15 12.36
C HIS A 444 -5.85 -20.36 11.82
N ALA A 445 -5.09 -21.28 12.42
CA ALA A 445 -3.73 -21.60 11.97
C ALA A 445 -3.68 -22.00 10.48
N LEU A 446 -4.65 -22.79 10.02
CA LEU A 446 -4.73 -23.20 8.62
C LEU A 446 -5.22 -22.08 7.69
N GLN A 447 -6.16 -21.25 8.14
CA GLN A 447 -6.72 -20.14 7.35
C GLN A 447 -5.70 -19.03 7.06
N VAL A 448 -4.78 -18.77 8.00
CA VAL A 448 -3.72 -17.76 7.84
C VAL A 448 -2.77 -18.11 6.70
N VAL A 449 -2.50 -19.40 6.46
CA VAL A 449 -1.59 -19.87 5.40
C VAL A 449 -2.31 -20.32 4.13
N ALA A 450 -3.65 -20.31 4.11
CA ALA A 450 -4.45 -20.92 3.05
C ALA A 450 -4.27 -20.27 1.67
N SER A 451 -4.04 -18.96 1.60
CA SER A 451 -3.94 -18.23 0.32
C SER A 451 -2.70 -18.63 -0.49
N TRP A 452 -1.52 -18.50 0.10
CA TRP A 452 -0.29 -18.85 -0.59
C TRP A 452 -0.10 -20.37 -0.73
N ARG A 453 -0.68 -21.20 0.14
CA ARG A 453 -0.73 -22.66 -0.05
C ARG A 453 -1.53 -23.07 -1.29
N ARG A 454 -2.67 -22.41 -1.56
CA ARG A 454 -3.43 -22.64 -2.80
C ARG A 454 -2.61 -22.25 -4.03
N THR A 455 -1.93 -21.11 -3.97
CA THR A 455 -1.03 -20.64 -5.04
C THR A 455 0.17 -21.58 -5.24
N LEU A 456 0.69 -22.16 -4.16
CA LEU A 456 1.72 -23.19 -4.22
C LEU A 456 1.22 -24.46 -4.91
N ARG A 457 -0.05 -24.84 -4.70
CA ARG A 457 -0.65 -26.03 -5.34
C ARG A 457 -1.13 -25.78 -6.78
N ASP A 458 -1.31 -24.52 -7.18
CA ASP A 458 -1.71 -24.19 -8.53
C ASP A 458 -0.57 -24.47 -9.52
N ALA A 459 -0.91 -25.17 -10.60
CA ALA A 459 0.00 -25.49 -11.69
C ALA A 459 -0.03 -24.43 -12.80
N ARG A 460 -1.08 -23.61 -12.87
CA ARG A 460 -1.24 -22.56 -13.90
C ARG A 460 -0.49 -21.29 -13.54
N THR A 461 -0.51 -20.93 -12.26
CA THR A 461 0.18 -19.77 -11.68
C THR A 461 1.06 -20.24 -10.51
N PRO A 462 2.23 -20.83 -10.80
CA PRO A 462 3.07 -21.40 -9.77
C PRO A 462 3.67 -20.30 -8.88
N PHE A 463 3.49 -20.45 -7.56
CA PHE A 463 4.16 -19.67 -6.53
C PHE A 463 5.66 -19.43 -6.84
N PRO A 464 6.14 -18.17 -6.88
CA PRO A 464 7.44 -17.80 -7.46
C PRO A 464 8.62 -18.04 -6.50
N VAL A 465 8.88 -19.30 -6.16
CA VAL A 465 9.98 -19.70 -5.24
C VAL A 465 11.34 -19.14 -5.64
N HIS A 466 11.61 -19.05 -6.95
CA HIS A 466 12.85 -18.52 -7.52
C HIS A 466 13.13 -17.05 -7.18
N ARG A 467 12.12 -16.28 -6.73
CA ARG A 467 12.26 -14.86 -6.34
C ARG A 467 12.54 -14.68 -4.85
N LEU A 468 12.38 -15.72 -4.04
CA LEU A 468 12.60 -15.66 -2.60
C LEU A 468 14.08 -15.86 -2.27
N SER A 469 14.56 -15.23 -1.21
CA SER A 469 15.88 -15.57 -0.67
C SER A 469 15.88 -16.99 -0.11
N LEU A 470 17.06 -17.58 0.10
CA LEU A 470 17.14 -18.95 0.61
C LEU A 470 17.06 -19.03 2.15
N GLY A 471 17.30 -17.94 2.88
CA GLY A 471 17.44 -17.93 4.33
C GLY A 471 16.17 -18.10 5.18
N LEU A 472 16.38 -18.16 6.51
CA LEU A 472 15.32 -18.39 7.50
C LEU A 472 14.40 -17.19 7.73
N GLY A 473 14.84 -15.97 7.45
CA GLY A 473 14.07 -14.75 7.68
C GLY A 473 12.87 -14.67 6.74
N ASN A 474 13.07 -14.01 5.60
CA ASN A 474 12.04 -13.81 4.57
C ASN A 474 12.16 -14.80 3.40
N GLY A 475 12.93 -15.88 3.58
CA GLY A 475 13.28 -16.82 2.53
C GLY A 475 12.62 -18.19 2.62
N VAL A 476 13.00 -19.05 1.68
CA VAL A 476 12.46 -20.41 1.51
C VAL A 476 12.74 -21.30 2.73
N ALA A 477 13.88 -21.14 3.41
CA ALA A 477 14.16 -21.93 4.61
C ALA A 477 13.14 -21.65 5.73
N GLY A 478 12.72 -20.40 5.89
CA GLY A 478 11.69 -20.01 6.85
C GLY A 478 10.37 -20.71 6.53
N LEU A 479 10.00 -20.76 5.24
CA LEU A 479 8.83 -21.49 4.77
C LEU A 479 8.89 -22.99 5.07
N VAL A 480 10.02 -23.63 4.76
CA VAL A 480 10.25 -25.06 5.06
C VAL A 480 10.14 -25.31 6.56
N ARG A 481 10.80 -24.50 7.39
CA ARG A 481 10.81 -24.67 8.84
C ARG A 481 9.41 -24.46 9.44
N GLY A 482 8.73 -23.38 9.05
CA GLY A 482 7.41 -23.08 9.57
C GLY A 482 6.37 -24.12 9.19
N LEU A 483 6.36 -24.59 7.93
CA LEU A 483 5.47 -25.67 7.49
C LEU A 483 5.72 -26.97 8.26
N ALA A 484 6.99 -27.35 8.47
CA ALA A 484 7.33 -28.56 9.22
C ALA A 484 6.83 -28.48 10.67
N VAL A 485 7.02 -27.34 11.32
CA VAL A 485 6.57 -27.13 12.71
C VAL A 485 5.05 -27.14 12.80
N MET A 486 4.35 -26.45 11.88
CA MET A 486 2.88 -26.47 11.83
C MET A 486 2.34 -27.88 11.59
N ALA A 487 2.92 -28.64 10.65
CA ALA A 487 2.53 -30.01 10.34
C ALA A 487 2.65 -30.92 11.57
N GLN A 488 3.71 -30.75 12.36
CA GLN A 488 3.91 -31.48 13.62
C GLN A 488 2.90 -31.08 14.70
N TYR A 489 2.63 -29.79 14.88
CA TYR A 489 1.72 -29.33 15.92
C TYR A 489 0.26 -29.67 15.63
N LEU A 490 -0.15 -29.56 14.38
CA LEU A 490 -1.54 -29.79 13.95
C LEU A 490 -1.84 -31.24 13.56
N GLU A 491 -0.81 -32.07 13.41
CA GLU A 491 -0.88 -33.45 12.92
C GLU A 491 -1.58 -33.50 11.54
N ASP A 492 -1.17 -32.61 10.64
CA ASP A 492 -1.78 -32.41 9.32
C ASP A 492 -0.83 -32.86 8.20
N GLU A 493 -1.21 -33.92 7.49
CA GLU A 493 -0.45 -34.50 6.38
C GLU A 493 -0.36 -33.58 5.16
N GLY A 494 -1.39 -32.78 4.92
CA GLY A 494 -1.43 -31.87 3.78
C GLY A 494 -0.37 -30.76 3.87
N LEU A 495 0.10 -30.42 5.08
CA LEU A 495 1.22 -29.49 5.27
C LEU A 495 2.58 -30.13 4.92
N TRP A 496 2.74 -31.45 5.09
CA TRP A 496 3.92 -32.16 4.60
C TRP A 496 3.97 -32.19 3.08
N ASP A 497 2.83 -32.42 2.43
CA ASP A 497 2.72 -32.39 0.97
C ASP A 497 3.11 -31.01 0.41
N ASP A 498 2.66 -29.93 1.05
CA ASP A 498 3.01 -28.56 0.67
C ASP A 498 4.50 -28.29 0.81
N LEU A 499 5.10 -28.77 1.90
CA LEU A 499 6.54 -28.64 2.14
C LEU A 499 7.33 -29.39 1.05
N HIS A 500 6.91 -30.60 0.67
CA HIS A 500 7.54 -31.36 -0.41
C HIS A 500 7.43 -30.65 -1.76
N LEU A 501 6.26 -30.09 -2.06
CA LEU A 501 6.03 -29.30 -3.27
C LEU A 501 6.85 -28.00 -3.29
N LEU A 502 7.01 -27.34 -2.14
CA LEU A 502 7.88 -26.16 -2.02
C LEU A 502 9.33 -26.53 -2.35
N CYS A 503 9.86 -27.61 -1.76
CA CYS A 503 11.24 -28.04 -2.02
C CYS A 503 11.46 -28.50 -3.46
N SER A 504 10.46 -29.09 -4.13
CA SER A 504 10.61 -29.49 -5.54
C SER A 504 10.71 -28.30 -6.50
N ARG A 505 10.27 -27.11 -6.07
CA ARG A 505 10.34 -25.86 -6.83
C ARG A 505 11.58 -25.01 -6.58
N ILE A 506 12.47 -25.45 -5.68
CA ILE A 506 13.77 -24.78 -5.49
C ILE A 506 14.67 -25.16 -6.66
N HIS A 507 15.17 -24.16 -7.38
CA HIS A 507 16.08 -24.35 -8.49
C HIS A 507 17.51 -24.54 -7.99
N ASP A 508 18.26 -25.35 -8.71
CA ASP A 508 19.66 -25.62 -8.41
C ASP A 508 20.51 -24.35 -8.60
N GLU A 509 20.22 -23.58 -9.64
CA GLU A 509 20.85 -22.30 -9.95
C GLU A 509 20.62 -21.27 -8.84
N GLN A 510 19.48 -21.32 -8.15
CA GLN A 510 19.18 -20.42 -7.03
C GLN A 510 20.16 -20.61 -5.87
N ILE A 511 20.66 -21.84 -5.67
CA ILE A 511 21.69 -22.16 -4.67
C ILE A 511 23.07 -21.78 -5.19
N ASP A 512 23.39 -22.13 -6.44
CA ASP A 512 24.70 -21.84 -7.04
C ASP A 512 24.99 -20.33 -7.15
N ASP A 513 23.95 -19.54 -7.40
CA ASP A 513 24.04 -18.09 -7.57
C ASP A 513 23.90 -17.32 -6.24
N ASP A 514 23.62 -17.99 -5.12
CA ASP A 514 23.41 -17.31 -3.84
C ASP A 514 24.69 -16.62 -3.35
N ARG A 515 24.55 -15.36 -2.95
CA ARG A 515 25.64 -14.53 -2.42
C ARG A 515 25.47 -14.25 -0.95
N GLN A 516 24.30 -14.52 -0.38
CA GLN A 516 24.06 -14.41 1.05
C GLN A 516 24.31 -15.80 1.63
N LEU A 517 25.43 -16.01 2.32
CA LEU A 517 25.79 -17.35 2.82
C LEU A 517 25.49 -17.53 4.31
N ASP A 518 24.71 -16.62 4.90
CA ASP A 518 24.33 -16.65 6.31
C ASP A 518 23.00 -17.39 6.57
N VAL A 519 22.64 -17.52 7.83
CA VAL A 519 21.44 -18.25 8.26
C VAL A 519 20.14 -17.48 7.98
N PHE A 520 20.20 -16.15 8.04
CA PHE A 520 19.02 -15.29 7.98
C PHE A 520 18.58 -15.01 6.55
N GLY A 521 19.52 -14.66 5.66
CA GLY A 521 19.27 -14.36 4.25
C GLY A 521 19.57 -15.52 3.29
N GLY A 522 20.39 -16.49 3.72
CA GLY A 522 21.14 -17.33 2.81
C GLY A 522 20.95 -18.85 2.85
N VAL A 523 21.73 -19.51 1.99
CA VAL A 523 21.81 -20.97 1.84
C VAL A 523 22.12 -21.72 3.15
N ALA A 524 22.87 -21.12 4.08
CA ALA A 524 23.13 -21.72 5.39
C ALA A 524 21.84 -21.87 6.22
N GLY A 525 20.86 -20.98 6.02
CA GLY A 525 19.52 -21.12 6.59
C GLY A 525 18.77 -22.30 5.98
N LEU A 526 18.88 -22.51 4.67
CA LEU A 526 18.22 -23.59 3.95
C LEU A 526 18.70 -24.97 4.38
N ILE A 527 20.02 -25.18 4.46
CA ILE A 527 20.55 -26.47 4.93
C ILE A 527 20.11 -26.76 6.38
N LEU A 528 20.07 -25.75 7.25
CA LEU A 528 19.59 -25.90 8.63
C LEU A 528 18.09 -26.27 8.69
N ALA A 529 17.26 -25.67 7.84
CA ALA A 529 15.83 -25.99 7.78
C ALA A 529 15.60 -27.43 7.27
N LEU A 530 16.28 -27.83 6.19
CA LEU A 530 16.20 -29.17 5.61
C LEU A 530 16.69 -30.23 6.61
N ALA A 531 17.79 -29.95 7.32
CA ALA A 531 18.35 -30.86 8.32
C ALA A 531 17.46 -31.06 9.56
N GLN A 532 16.48 -30.19 9.81
CA GLN A 532 15.54 -30.32 10.92
C GLN A 532 14.23 -31.01 10.56
N VAL A 533 13.97 -31.29 9.28
CA VAL A 533 12.83 -32.11 8.86
C VAL A 533 13.04 -33.55 9.34
N PRO A 534 12.06 -34.26 9.93
CA PRO A 534 12.25 -35.66 10.36
C PRO A 534 12.72 -36.56 9.22
N VAL A 535 13.65 -37.49 9.48
CA VAL A 535 14.25 -38.36 8.45
C VAL A 535 13.18 -39.15 7.67
N SER A 536 12.13 -39.62 8.35
CA SER A 536 11.00 -40.33 7.73
C SER A 536 10.18 -39.48 6.75
N ARG A 537 10.37 -38.17 6.73
CA ARG A 537 9.63 -37.19 5.92
C ARG A 537 10.49 -36.49 4.86
N ARG A 538 11.74 -36.92 4.65
CA ARG A 538 12.66 -36.33 3.67
C ARG A 538 12.60 -37.06 2.33
N PRO A 539 11.99 -36.49 1.28
CA PRO A 539 12.14 -37.01 -0.08
C PRO A 539 13.57 -36.81 -0.58
N GLU A 540 13.95 -37.59 -1.60
CA GLU A 540 15.28 -37.54 -2.23
C GLU A 540 15.70 -36.13 -2.64
N ARG A 541 14.77 -35.33 -3.19
CA ARG A 541 15.04 -33.93 -3.58
C ARG A 541 15.58 -33.08 -2.43
N MET A 542 15.11 -33.25 -1.19
CA MET A 542 15.63 -32.49 -0.05
C MET A 542 17.06 -32.86 0.29
N ILE A 543 17.42 -34.14 0.13
CA ILE A 543 18.78 -34.62 0.40
C ILE A 543 19.73 -34.02 -0.63
N VAL A 544 19.33 -34.01 -1.91
CA VAL A 544 20.09 -33.38 -2.99
C VAL A 544 20.28 -31.88 -2.74
N LEU A 545 19.21 -31.18 -2.34
CA LEU A 545 19.29 -29.76 -2.00
C LEU A 545 20.22 -29.51 -0.82
N ALA A 546 20.14 -30.32 0.25
CA ALA A 546 21.00 -30.18 1.42
C ALA A 546 22.48 -30.44 1.11
N ASP A 547 22.80 -31.45 0.29
CA ASP A 547 24.16 -31.70 -0.19
C ASP A 547 24.69 -30.53 -0.99
N LYS A 548 23.87 -29.99 -1.89
CA LYS A 548 24.21 -28.84 -2.72
C LYS A 548 24.44 -27.57 -1.89
N CYS A 549 23.61 -27.31 -0.89
CA CYS A 549 23.78 -26.19 0.03
C CYS A 549 25.09 -26.27 0.85
N GLY A 550 25.63 -27.47 1.06
CA GLY A 550 26.84 -27.69 1.84
C GLY A 550 28.14 -27.65 1.05
N ARG A 551 28.07 -27.62 -0.29
CA ARG A 551 29.21 -27.45 -1.19
C ARG A 551 29.46 -25.97 -1.45
#